data_AF-A0A933RF54-F1
#
_entry.id   AF-A0A933RF54-F1
#
_cell.length_a   1.000
_cell.length_b   1.000
_cell.length_c   1.000
_cell.angle_alpha   90.00
_cell.angle_beta   90.00
_cell.angle_gamma   90.00
#
_symmetry.space_group_name_H-M   'P 1'
#
loop_
_entity.id
_entity.type
_entity.pdbx_description
1 polymer ?
#
loop_
_entity_poly.entity_id
_entity_poly.type
_entity_poly.pdbx_seq_one_letter_code
_entity_poly.pdbx_strand_id
1 'polypeptide(L)'
;MTSERAQAYHRVMRALGDLGPAKLQPGEQERIRNAVDDLIFSRDVRRDPAASAGLEDVERLCRDLVDSGRWAETSAMRLADDVARCGPALLPEVRAA
;
A
#
# COMPACT_ATOMS: atom_id res chain seq x y z
N MET A 1 -13.70 6.75 6.47
CA MET A 1 -12.56 7.31 5.69
C MET A 1 -12.10 8.60 6.37
N THR A 2 -10.81 8.76 6.62
CA THR A 2 -10.22 9.96 7.28
C THR A 2 -9.43 10.79 6.27
N SER A 3 -9.14 12.06 6.60
CA SER A 3 -8.32 12.92 5.75
C SER A 3 -6.91 12.36 5.54
N GLU A 4 -6.32 11.73 6.56
CA GLU A 4 -4.99 11.10 6.46
C GLU A 4 -4.99 9.94 5.46
N ARG A 5 -6.03 9.09 5.50
CA ARG A 5 -6.18 7.96 4.57
C ARG A 5 -6.36 8.45 3.13
N ALA A 6 -7.14 9.51 2.92
CA ALA A 6 -7.29 10.11 1.59
C ALA A 6 -5.97 10.71 1.09
N GLN A 7 -5.17 11.35 1.96
CA GLN A 7 -3.86 11.87 1.55
C GLN A 7 -2.88 10.76 1.20
N ALA A 8 -2.86 9.65 1.95
CA ALA A 8 -2.06 8.47 1.63
C ALA A 8 -2.47 7.88 0.27
N TYR A 9 -3.76 7.71 0.03
CA TYR A 9 -4.31 7.29 -1.26
C TYR A 9 -3.80 8.15 -2.42
N HIS A 10 -3.89 9.47 -2.27
CA HIS A 10 -3.42 10.41 -3.29
C HIS A 10 -1.91 10.29 -3.54
N ARG A 11 -1.09 10.08 -2.50
CA ARG A 11 0.36 9.86 -2.67
C ARG A 11 0.65 8.58 -3.43
N VAL A 12 -0.07 7.49 -3.15
CA VAL A 12 0.07 6.24 -3.91
C VAL A 12 -0.32 6.44 -5.36
N MET A 13 -1.50 7.00 -5.64
CA MET A 13 -1.95 7.19 -7.03
C MET A 13 -1.01 8.08 -7.84
N ARG A 14 -0.45 9.12 -7.20
CA ARG A 14 0.59 9.94 -7.80
C ARG A 14 1.87 9.13 -8.08
N ALA A 15 2.35 8.35 -7.12
CA ALA A 15 3.53 7.51 -7.30
C ALA A 15 3.35 6.55 -8.50
N LEU A 16 2.18 5.90 -8.62
CA LEU A 16 1.87 5.03 -9.75
C LEU A 16 1.87 5.76 -11.09
N GLY A 17 1.40 7.01 -11.13
CA GLY A 17 1.40 7.84 -12.34
C GLY A 17 2.78 8.36 -12.74
N ASP A 18 3.63 8.67 -11.76
CA ASP A 18 4.98 9.18 -11.98
C ASP A 18 5.98 8.06 -12.39
N LEU A 19 5.64 6.80 -12.10
CA LEU A 19 6.47 5.64 -12.40
C LEU A 19 6.22 5.13 -13.82
N GLY A 20 7.23 5.29 -14.69
CA GLY A 20 7.20 4.72 -16.03
C GLY A 20 7.18 3.19 -16.05
N PRO A 21 6.80 2.58 -17.20
CA PRO A 21 6.60 1.13 -17.33
C PRO A 21 7.87 0.29 -17.11
N ALA A 22 9.06 0.90 -17.20
CA ALA A 22 10.32 0.25 -16.90
C ALA A 22 10.51 -0.02 -15.38
N LYS A 23 9.89 0.79 -14.53
CA LYS A 23 9.99 0.64 -13.06
C LYS A 23 8.81 -0.12 -12.49
N LEU A 24 7.61 0.10 -13.03
CA LEU A 24 6.40 -0.54 -12.52
C LEU A 24 5.48 -0.86 -13.69
N GLN A 25 5.33 -2.16 -13.96
CA GLN A 25 4.55 -2.67 -15.09
C GLN A 25 3.04 -2.44 -14.86
N PRO A 26 2.21 -2.37 -15.92
CA PRO A 26 0.79 -2.10 -15.79
C PRO A 26 0.05 -3.04 -14.81
N GLY A 27 0.35 -4.35 -14.85
CA GLY A 27 -0.24 -5.31 -13.92
C GLY A 27 0.25 -5.17 -12.47
N GLU A 28 1.49 -4.73 -12.26
CA GLU A 28 2.02 -4.40 -10.93
C GLU A 28 1.33 -3.15 -10.38
N GLN A 29 1.08 -2.14 -11.22
CA GLN A 29 0.31 -0.96 -10.83
C GLN A 29 -1.13 -1.31 -10.47
N GLU A 30 -1.79 -2.16 -11.26
CA GLU A 30 -3.16 -2.61 -11.00
C GLU A 30 -3.28 -3.35 -9.67
N ARG A 31 -2.33 -4.24 -9.36
CA ARG A 31 -2.26 -4.90 -8.04
C ARG A 31 -2.22 -3.89 -6.89
N ILE A 32 -1.38 -2.86 -6.99
CA ILE A 32 -1.28 -1.82 -5.95
C ILE A 32 -2.57 -1.01 -5.85
N ARG A 33 -3.22 -0.68 -6.98
CA ARG A 33 -4.51 0.05 -6.96
C ARG A 33 -5.59 -0.75 -6.23
N ASN A 34 -5.74 -2.03 -6.58
CA ASN A 34 -6.73 -2.91 -5.96
C ASN A 34 -6.51 -3.02 -4.45
N ALA A 35 -5.27 -3.22 -4.01
CA ALA A 35 -4.93 -3.29 -2.59
C ALA A 35 -5.30 -1.99 -1.85
N VAL A 36 -4.99 -0.83 -2.43
CA VAL A 36 -5.32 0.46 -1.81
C VAL A 36 -6.82 0.75 -1.80
N ASP A 37 -7.55 0.33 -2.83
CA ASP A 37 -9.01 0.43 -2.87
C ASP A 37 -9.66 -0.47 -1.80
N ASP A 38 -9.17 -1.69 -1.59
CA ASP A 38 -9.66 -2.54 -0.50
C ASP A 38 -9.34 -1.91 0.88
N LEU A 39 -8.12 -1.38 1.05
CA LEU A 39 -7.68 -0.73 2.28
C LEU A 39 -8.47 0.54 2.60
N ILE A 40 -8.83 1.38 1.62
CA ILE A 40 -9.50 2.67 1.86
C ILE A 40 -10.94 2.50 2.37
N PHE A 41 -11.59 1.37 2.04
CA PHE A 41 -12.93 1.04 2.53
C PHE A 41 -12.94 0.17 3.78
N SER A 42 -11.82 -0.52 4.08
CA SER A 42 -11.72 -1.35 5.26
C SER A 42 -11.84 -0.56 6.57
N ARG A 43 -12.46 -1.20 7.58
CA ARG A 43 -12.59 -0.70 8.96
C ARG A 43 -11.64 -1.39 9.93
N ASP A 44 -11.23 -2.62 9.62
CA ASP A 44 -10.25 -3.41 10.37
C ASP A 44 -9.59 -4.38 9.40
N VAL A 45 -8.33 -4.11 9.03
CA VAL A 45 -7.58 -4.93 8.07
C VAL A 45 -7.48 -6.38 8.52
N ARG A 46 -7.45 -6.66 9.83
CA ARG A 46 -7.32 -8.03 10.36
C ARG A 46 -8.59 -8.86 10.16
N ARG A 47 -9.74 -8.19 9.97
CA ARG A 47 -11.05 -8.83 9.76
C ARG A 47 -11.51 -8.76 8.31
N ASP A 48 -10.69 -8.19 7.44
CA ASP A 48 -10.97 -7.96 6.04
C ASP A 48 -9.93 -8.69 5.20
N PRO A 49 -10.24 -9.92 4.75
CA PRO A 49 -9.29 -10.75 4.03
C PRO A 49 -8.76 -10.12 2.74
N ALA A 50 -9.57 -9.28 2.07
CA ALA A 50 -9.16 -8.59 0.86
C ALA A 50 -8.11 -7.52 1.19
N ALA A 51 -8.38 -6.69 2.20
CA ALA A 51 -7.44 -5.68 2.66
C ALA A 51 -6.12 -6.28 3.20
N SER A 52 -6.19 -7.37 3.97
CA SER A 52 -4.97 -8.04 4.47
C SER A 52 -4.16 -8.68 3.34
N ALA A 53 -4.82 -9.42 2.44
CA ALA A 53 -4.14 -10.05 1.31
C ALA A 53 -3.54 -9.02 0.35
N GLY A 54 -4.22 -7.90 0.10
CA GLY A 54 -3.72 -6.81 -0.72
C GLY A 54 -2.46 -6.16 -0.12
N LEU A 55 -2.43 -5.96 1.20
CA LEU A 55 -1.25 -5.42 1.89
C LEU A 55 -0.05 -6.37 1.78
N GLU A 56 -0.25 -7.65 2.08
CA GLU A 56 0.79 -8.69 1.94
C GLU A 56 1.29 -8.79 0.49
N ASP A 57 0.38 -8.68 -0.48
CA ASP A 57 0.72 -8.73 -1.89
C ASP A 57 1.61 -7.56 -2.33
N VAL A 58 1.31 -6.34 -1.85
CA VAL A 58 2.12 -5.14 -2.11
C VAL A 58 3.47 -5.24 -1.43
N GLU A 59 3.55 -5.73 -0.19
CA GLU A 59 4.83 -5.93 0.51
C GLU A 59 5.74 -6.92 -0.23
N ARG A 60 5.16 -8.03 -0.72
CA ARG A 60 5.87 -9.00 -1.55
C ARG A 60 6.34 -8.39 -2.87
N LEU A 61 5.47 -7.68 -3.58
CA LEU A 61 5.83 -6.99 -4.82
C LEU A 61 6.98 -6.00 -4.60
N CYS A 62 6.94 -5.21 -3.52
CA CYS A 62 8.00 -4.27 -3.17
C CYS A 62 9.34 -4.98 -2.96
N ARG A 63 9.34 -6.14 -2.31
CA ARG A 63 10.54 -6.97 -2.12
C ARG A 63 11.06 -7.51 -3.45
N ASP A 64 10.20 -8.08 -4.26
CA ASP A 64 10.56 -8.63 -5.58
C ASP A 64 11.19 -7.56 -6.50
N LEU A 65 10.69 -6.32 -6.44
CA LEU A 65 11.23 -5.19 -7.22
C LEU A 65 12.62 -4.75 -6.75
N VAL A 66 12.89 -4.82 -5.45
CA VAL A 66 14.21 -4.52 -4.86
C VAL A 66 15.19 -5.63 -5.18
N ASP A 67 14.79 -6.89 -4.98
CA ASP A 67 15.61 -8.07 -5.24
C ASP A 67 15.99 -8.18 -6.72
N SER A 68 15.09 -7.77 -7.62
CA SER A 68 15.38 -7.69 -9.06
C SER A 68 16.24 -6.48 -9.46
N GLY A 69 16.58 -5.60 -8.53
CA GLY A 69 17.33 -4.36 -8.77
C GLY A 69 16.56 -3.29 -9.56
N ARG A 70 15.25 -3.46 -9.78
CA ARG A 70 14.42 -2.47 -10.49
C ARG A 70 14.15 -1.24 -9.62
N TRP A 71 14.10 -1.45 -8.30
CA TRP A 71 13.83 -0.41 -7.31
C TRP A 71 14.93 -0.32 -6.26
N ALA A 72 15.11 0.89 -5.73
CA ALA A 72 15.84 1.08 -4.49
C ALA A 72 14.94 0.70 -3.30
N GLU A 73 15.53 0.12 -2.26
CA GLU A 73 14.83 -0.24 -1.01
C GLU A 73 14.05 0.95 -0.42
N THR A 74 14.63 2.13 -0.44
CA THR A 74 13.99 3.36 0.07
C THR A 74 12.72 3.74 -0.70
N SER A 75 12.66 3.49 -2.01
CA SER A 75 11.45 3.71 -2.81
C SER A 75 10.37 2.69 -2.47
N ALA A 76 10.76 1.43 -2.31
CA ALA A 76 9.85 0.35 -1.97
C ALA A 76 9.23 0.54 -0.57
N MET A 77 10.06 0.89 0.42
CA MET A 77 9.59 1.19 1.78
C MET A 77 8.61 2.36 1.83
N ARG A 78 8.89 3.44 1.08
CA ARG A 78 7.99 4.61 1.02
C ARG A 78 6.63 4.24 0.44
N LEU A 79 6.61 3.46 -0.64
CA LEU A 79 5.34 3.00 -1.23
C LEU A 79 4.58 2.09 -0.26
N ALA A 80 5.26 1.13 0.38
CA ALA A 80 4.64 0.23 1.35
C ALA A 80 4.05 0.98 2.55
N ASP A 81 4.75 1.98 3.11
CA ASP A 81 4.22 2.84 4.18
C ASP A 81 2.99 3.64 3.73
N ASP A 82 3.04 4.24 2.54
CA ASP A 82 1.90 4.98 2.00
C ASP A 82 0.69 4.07 1.75
N VAL A 83 0.89 2.85 1.25
CA VAL A 83 -0.19 1.86 1.07
C VAL A 83 -0.77 1.44 2.42
N ALA A 84 0.06 1.11 3.42
CA ALA A 84 -0.40 0.73 4.75
C ALA A 84 -1.26 1.83 5.40
N ARG A 85 -0.92 3.11 5.18
CA ARG A 85 -1.67 4.28 5.67
C ARG A 85 -3.00 4.53 4.97
N CYS A 86 -3.30 3.85 3.86
CA CYS A 86 -4.64 3.86 3.27
C CYS A 86 -5.64 3.08 4.15
N GLY A 87 -5.15 2.10 4.91
CA GLY A 87 -5.93 1.33 5.86
C GLY A 87 -6.32 2.12 7.12
N PRO A 88 -7.25 1.58 7.95
CA PRO A 88 -7.45 2.10 9.30
C PRO A 88 -6.12 2.10 10.06
N ALA A 89 -5.83 3.16 10.81
CA ALA A 89 -4.68 3.18 11.68
C ALA A 89 -4.77 1.96 12.61
N LEU A 90 -3.73 1.13 12.60
CA LEU A 90 -3.49 0.17 13.66
C LEU A 90 -3.15 0.99 14.90
N LEU A 91 -4.15 1.62 15.53
CA LEU A 91 -3.99 2.06 16.90
C LEU A 91 -3.57 0.79 17.65
N PRO A 92 -2.42 0.76 18.32
CA PRO A 92 -2.27 -0.22 19.38
C PRO A 92 -3.47 0.04 20.28
N GLU A 93 -4.28 -0.98 20.52
CA GLU A 93 -5.22 -0.93 21.64
C GLU A 93 -4.34 -0.69 22.88
N VAL A 94 -4.11 0.57 23.20
CA VAL A 94 -3.82 0.96 24.57
C VAL A 94 -5.13 0.64 25.26
N ARG A 95 -5.22 -0.61 25.73
CA ARG A 95 -6.17 -1.03 26.75
C ARG A 95 -5.97 -0.07 27.91
N ALA A 96 -6.80 0.97 27.95
CA ALA A 96 -7.01 1.74 29.14
C ALA A 96 -7.84 0.86 30.08
N ALA A 97 -7.16 0.41 31.14
CA ALA A 97 -7.64 -0.02 32.46
C ALA A 97 -8.83 -1.00 32.51
#